data_AF-A0A7Y8KZ71-F1
#
_entry.id   AF-A0A7Y8KZ71-F1
#
_cell.length_a   1.000
_cell.length_b   1.000
_cell.length_c   1.000
_cell.angle_alpha   90.00
_cell.angle_beta   90.00
_cell.angle_gamma   90.00
#
_symmetry.space_group_name_H-M   'P 1'
#
loop_
_entity.id
_entity.type
_entity.pdbx_description
1 polymer ?
#
loop_
_entity_poly.entity_id
_entity_poly.type
_entity_poly.pdbx_seq_one_letter_code
_entity_poly.pdbx_strand_id
1 'polypeptide(L)'
;MSQPSVDTGQSGYFVPLAAMPGWTQAMQQASRAHRLGQVFQAMGFYHEALGLARDQLEAGRTDSEDACLAALVSSSLCLSGLQLELGCRSQAAAAIADAHTTLVRLILGQPGASAWRKAAVWHSRDTHDALVNHWQAHGPDPVIERALRAGCLVMNAAAGPVH
;
A
#
# COMPACT_ATOMS: atom_id res chain seq x y z
N MET A 1 8.35 -37.37 -3.68
CA MET A 1 7.61 -36.28 -4.36
C MET A 1 7.81 -35.04 -3.51
N SER A 2 8.81 -34.24 -3.86
CA SER A 2 9.15 -33.01 -3.11
C SER A 2 8.18 -31.91 -3.54
N GLN A 3 7.39 -31.40 -2.59
CA GLN A 3 6.62 -30.18 -2.84
C GLN A 3 7.59 -28.99 -2.90
N PRO A 4 7.39 -28.04 -3.85
CA PRO A 4 8.12 -26.79 -3.78
C PRO A 4 7.56 -25.99 -2.61
N SER A 5 8.41 -25.70 -1.62
CA SER A 5 8.15 -24.62 -0.66
C SER A 5 8.05 -23.33 -1.47
N VAL A 6 6.82 -22.90 -1.73
CA VAL A 6 6.55 -21.51 -2.10
C VAL A 6 7.01 -20.70 -0.90
N ASP A 7 8.09 -19.95 -1.08
CA ASP A 7 8.51 -18.93 -0.16
C ASP A 7 7.36 -17.91 -0.07
N THR A 8 6.50 -18.05 0.95
CA THR A 8 5.50 -17.06 1.37
C THR A 8 6.25 -15.86 1.99
N GLY A 9 7.15 -15.29 1.22
CA GLY A 9 7.97 -14.17 1.64
C GLY A 9 7.11 -12.93 1.74
N GLN A 10 6.72 -12.58 2.97
CA GLN A 10 6.09 -11.32 3.45
C GLN A 10 4.68 -11.44 4.07
N SER A 11 4.31 -12.56 4.71
CA SER A 11 3.06 -12.59 5.48
C SER A 11 3.09 -11.60 6.67
N GLY A 12 2.48 -10.43 6.49
CA GLY A 12 2.15 -9.48 7.56
C GLY A 12 3.33 -8.78 8.22
N TYR A 13 4.45 -8.61 7.53
CA TYR A 13 5.55 -7.77 8.04
C TYR A 13 5.22 -6.29 7.83
N PHE A 14 5.21 -5.54 8.92
CA PHE A 14 5.05 -4.08 8.92
C PHE A 14 5.94 -3.50 10.01
N VAL A 15 6.24 -2.20 9.89
CA VAL A 15 6.96 -1.45 10.92
C VAL A 15 5.94 -0.74 11.82
N PRO A 16 5.94 -0.98 13.15
CA PRO A 16 5.09 -0.23 14.08
C PRO A 16 5.31 1.28 13.99
N LEU A 17 4.22 2.05 14.04
CA LEU A 17 4.25 3.50 13.92
C LEU A 17 3.80 4.14 15.23
N ALA A 18 4.73 4.77 15.95
CA ALA A 18 4.45 5.43 17.23
C ALA A 18 3.41 6.56 17.11
N ALA A 19 3.41 7.29 15.98
CA ALA A 19 2.44 8.34 15.69
C ALA A 19 1.02 7.81 15.39
N MET A 20 0.85 6.50 15.21
CA MET A 20 -0.44 5.87 14.92
C MET A 20 -0.63 4.60 15.77
N PRO A 21 -0.86 4.75 17.09
CA PRO A 21 -0.98 3.61 18.00
C PRO A 21 -2.18 2.71 17.68
N GLY A 22 -3.33 3.29 17.30
CA GLY A 22 -4.51 2.51 16.90
C GLY A 22 -4.26 1.67 15.64
N TRP A 23 -3.63 2.26 14.62
CA TRP A 23 -3.21 1.52 13.43
C TRP A 23 -2.22 0.40 13.76
N THR A 24 -1.22 0.70 14.60
CA THR A 24 -0.20 -0.28 15.01
C THR A 24 -0.85 -1.46 15.72
N GLN A 25 -1.79 -1.21 16.62
CA GLN A 25 -2.54 -2.26 17.30
C GLN A 25 -3.34 -3.13 16.32
N ALA A 26 -4.07 -2.50 15.38
CA ALA A 26 -4.82 -3.23 14.35
C ALA A 26 -3.90 -4.10 13.49
N MET A 27 -2.76 -3.58 13.02
CA MET A 27 -1.78 -4.35 12.25
C MET A 27 -1.18 -5.50 13.07
N GLN A 28 -0.88 -5.32 14.36
CA GLN A 28 -0.41 -6.39 15.24
C GLN A 28 -1.45 -7.52 15.38
N GLN A 29 -2.72 -7.15 15.55
CA GLN A 29 -3.83 -8.09 15.62
C GLN A 29 -4.02 -8.82 14.29
N ALA A 30 -3.94 -8.11 13.16
CA ALA A 30 -4.00 -8.68 11.82
C ALA A 30 -2.88 -9.70 11.58
N SER A 31 -1.62 -9.32 11.81
CA SER A 31 -0.48 -10.23 11.61
C SER A 31 -0.53 -11.43 12.56
N ARG A 32 -1.03 -11.25 13.79
CA ARG A 32 -1.24 -12.38 14.71
C ARG A 32 -2.32 -13.32 14.19
N ALA A 33 -3.48 -12.81 13.79
CA ALA A 33 -4.56 -13.61 13.23
C ALA A 33 -4.11 -14.34 11.95
N HIS A 34 -3.35 -13.66 11.10
CA HIS A 34 -2.79 -14.22 9.86
C HIS A 34 -1.88 -15.41 10.15
N ARG A 35 -0.92 -15.27 11.09
CA ARG A 35 -0.05 -16.39 11.50
C ARG A 35 -0.80 -17.57 12.12
N LEU A 36 -1.96 -17.32 12.73
CA LEU A 36 -2.82 -18.36 13.29
C LEU A 36 -3.78 -18.97 12.26
N GLY A 37 -3.71 -18.56 10.99
CA GLY A 37 -4.62 -19.02 9.93
C GLY A 37 -6.05 -18.49 10.08
N GLN A 38 -6.28 -17.49 10.93
CA GLN A 38 -7.59 -16.88 11.18
C GLN A 38 -7.89 -15.83 10.10
N VAL A 39 -8.04 -16.29 8.86
CA VAL A 39 -8.12 -15.45 7.65
C VAL A 39 -9.13 -14.32 7.76
N PHE A 40 -10.38 -14.61 8.16
CA PHE A 40 -11.43 -13.58 8.24
C PHE A 40 -11.11 -12.50 9.27
N GLN A 41 -10.51 -12.87 10.40
CA GLN A 41 -10.09 -11.90 11.42
C GLN A 41 -8.91 -11.07 10.92
N ALA A 42 -7.92 -11.71 10.29
CA ALA A 42 -6.78 -11.01 9.72
C ALA A 42 -7.22 -9.96 8.69
N MET A 43 -8.13 -10.35 7.79
CA MET A 43 -8.70 -9.45 6.79
C MET A 43 -9.48 -8.29 7.42
N GLY A 44 -10.28 -8.56 8.45
CA GLY A 44 -10.98 -7.53 9.21
C GLY A 44 -10.04 -6.49 9.81
N PHE A 45 -8.98 -6.94 10.49
CA PHE A 45 -8.01 -6.02 11.11
C PHE A 45 -7.15 -5.26 10.10
N TYR A 46 -6.77 -5.87 8.96
CA TYR A 46 -6.09 -5.13 7.89
C TYR A 46 -7.00 -4.05 7.28
N HIS A 47 -8.29 -4.33 7.09
CA HIS A 47 -9.26 -3.33 6.65
C HIS A 47 -9.46 -2.21 7.69
N GLU A 48 -9.51 -2.54 8.98
CA GLU A 48 -9.58 -1.56 10.05
C GLU A 48 -8.35 -0.64 10.04
N ALA A 49 -7.15 -1.21 9.94
CA ALA A 49 -5.91 -0.45 9.82
C ALA A 49 -5.91 0.48 8.59
N LEU A 50 -6.36 -0.02 7.44
CA LEU A 50 -6.49 0.78 6.23
C LEU A 50 -7.50 1.92 6.40
N GLY A 51 -8.62 1.68 7.07
CA GLY A 51 -9.62 2.69 7.43
C GLY A 51 -9.03 3.81 8.27
N LEU A 52 -8.32 3.47 9.35
CA LEU A 52 -7.66 4.44 10.23
C LEU A 52 -6.65 5.33 9.49
N ALA A 53 -5.92 4.77 8.52
CA ALA A 53 -4.98 5.54 7.70
C ALA A 53 -5.71 6.49 6.75
N ARG A 54 -6.81 6.04 6.12
CA ARG A 54 -7.64 6.86 5.23
C ARG A 54 -8.33 8.00 5.98
N ASP A 55 -8.90 7.73 7.15
CA ASP A 55 -9.57 8.74 7.96
C ASP A 55 -8.60 9.87 8.36
N GLN A 56 -7.36 9.54 8.73
CA GLN A 56 -6.34 10.55 9.02
C GLN A 56 -5.91 11.34 7.78
N LEU A 57 -5.76 10.66 6.64
CA LEU A 57 -5.44 11.32 5.38
C LEU A 57 -6.53 12.32 4.97
N GLU A 58 -7.80 11.91 5.04
CA GLU A 58 -8.96 12.74 4.71
C GLU A 58 -9.13 13.92 5.68
N ALA A 59 -8.87 13.71 6.97
CA ALA A 59 -8.90 14.77 7.96
C ALA A 59 -7.82 15.84 7.74
N GLY A 60 -6.74 15.50 7.02
CA GLY A 60 -5.60 16.37 6.74
C GLY A 60 -4.84 16.83 7.99
N ARG A 61 -5.10 16.21 9.14
CA ARG A 61 -4.46 16.49 10.43
C ARG A 61 -3.86 15.18 10.94
N THR A 62 -2.54 15.11 10.91
CA THR A 62 -1.77 13.98 11.44
C THR A 62 -0.52 14.51 12.10
N ASP A 63 -0.02 13.81 13.11
CA ASP A 63 1.23 14.16 13.79
C ASP A 63 2.45 13.86 12.90
N SER A 64 2.27 13.05 11.85
CA SER A 64 3.31 12.75 10.85
C SER A 64 2.68 12.30 9.53
N GLU A 65 2.86 13.11 8.48
CA GLU A 65 2.41 12.79 7.12
C GLU A 65 3.07 11.51 6.60
N ASP A 66 4.35 11.31 6.93
CA ASP A 66 5.08 10.11 6.57
C ASP A 66 4.49 8.86 7.24
N ALA A 67 4.17 8.93 8.54
CA ALA A 67 3.52 7.82 9.24
C ALA A 67 2.13 7.51 8.65
N CYS A 68 1.35 8.54 8.34
CA CYS A 68 0.04 8.35 7.71
C CYS A 68 0.13 7.64 6.36
N LEU A 69 1.08 8.03 5.49
CA LEU A 69 1.26 7.39 4.19
C LEU A 69 1.92 6.00 4.30
N ALA A 70 2.86 5.81 5.22
CA ALA A 70 3.42 4.50 5.52
C ALA A 70 2.33 3.52 6.01
N ALA A 71 1.40 3.99 6.84
CA ALA A 71 0.26 3.22 7.32
C ALA A 71 -0.69 2.82 6.18
N LEU A 72 -1.00 3.76 5.28
CA LEU A 72 -1.83 3.51 4.09
C LEU A 72 -1.20 2.44 3.19
N VAL A 73 0.09 2.58 2.87
CA VAL A 73 0.81 1.64 2.00
C VAL A 73 0.96 0.27 2.66
N SER A 74 1.43 0.22 3.91
CA SER A 74 1.68 -1.05 4.60
C SER A 74 0.41 -1.87 4.76
N SER A 75 -0.70 -1.24 5.17
CA SER A 75 -1.99 -1.94 5.28
C SER A 75 -2.49 -2.45 3.92
N SER A 76 -2.33 -1.67 2.85
CA SER A 76 -2.72 -2.07 1.49
C SER A 76 -1.87 -3.24 0.95
N LEU A 77 -0.55 -3.22 1.18
CA LEU A 77 0.35 -4.30 0.78
C LEU A 77 0.08 -5.58 1.56
N CYS A 78 -0.13 -5.50 2.88
CA CYS A 78 -0.48 -6.67 3.69
C CYS A 78 -1.84 -7.26 3.29
N LEU A 79 -2.84 -6.42 3.04
CA LEU A 79 -4.15 -6.87 2.56
C LEU A 79 -4.03 -7.55 1.19
N SER A 80 -3.26 -6.97 0.27
CA SER A 80 -2.99 -7.57 -1.04
C SER A 80 -2.29 -8.92 -0.91
N GLY A 81 -1.28 -9.04 -0.05
CA GLY A 81 -0.58 -10.30 0.20
C GLY A 81 -1.54 -11.38 0.70
N LEU A 82 -2.37 -11.06 1.70
CA LEU A 82 -3.39 -12.00 2.20
C LEU A 82 -4.39 -12.39 1.11
N GLN A 83 -4.86 -11.44 0.29
CA GLN A 83 -5.79 -11.73 -0.81
C GLN A 83 -5.16 -12.63 -1.88
N LEU A 84 -3.87 -12.50 -2.17
CA LEU A 84 -3.15 -13.41 -3.06
C LEU A 84 -3.08 -14.83 -2.49
N GLU A 85 -2.81 -14.99 -1.19
CA GLU A 85 -2.84 -16.29 -0.52
C GLU A 85 -4.21 -16.97 -0.63
N LEU A 86 -5.29 -16.18 -0.69
CA LEU A 86 -6.67 -16.67 -0.88
C LEU A 86 -7.07 -16.86 -2.35
N GLY A 87 -6.18 -16.55 -3.30
CA GLY A 87 -6.48 -16.59 -4.74
C GLY A 87 -7.35 -15.42 -5.23
N CYS A 88 -7.64 -14.44 -4.39
CA CYS A 88 -8.42 -13.24 -4.69
C CYS A 88 -7.61 -12.18 -5.45
N ARG A 89 -7.01 -12.55 -6.59
CA ARG A 89 -6.04 -11.72 -7.34
C ARG A 89 -6.56 -10.33 -7.70
N SER A 90 -7.80 -10.21 -8.18
CA SER A 90 -8.37 -8.92 -8.56
C SER A 90 -8.52 -7.96 -7.38
N GLN A 91 -8.78 -8.47 -6.18
CA GLN A 91 -8.85 -7.64 -4.98
C GLN A 91 -7.45 -7.19 -4.54
N ALA A 92 -6.47 -8.10 -4.64
CA ALA A 92 -5.08 -7.78 -4.36
C ALA A 92 -4.54 -6.69 -5.29
N ALA A 93 -4.80 -6.82 -6.60
CA ALA A 93 -4.47 -5.81 -7.59
C ALA A 93 -5.12 -4.45 -7.28
N ALA A 94 -6.41 -4.45 -6.93
CA ALA A 94 -7.13 -3.23 -6.57
C ALA A 94 -6.54 -2.56 -5.31
N ALA A 95 -6.19 -3.32 -4.27
CA ALA A 95 -5.63 -2.76 -3.05
C ALA A 95 -4.33 -1.98 -3.29
N ILE A 96 -3.40 -2.54 -4.07
CA ILE A 96 -2.14 -1.85 -4.42
C ILE A 96 -2.41 -0.66 -5.36
N ALA A 97 -3.26 -0.85 -6.38
CA ALA A 97 -3.56 0.18 -7.37
C ALA A 97 -4.24 1.42 -6.76
N ASP A 98 -5.14 1.23 -5.80
CA ASP A 98 -5.83 2.30 -5.10
C ASP A 98 -4.86 3.10 -4.21
N ALA A 99 -3.97 2.40 -3.48
CA ALA A 99 -2.93 3.04 -2.68
C ALA A 99 -2.00 3.89 -3.57
N HIS A 100 -1.48 3.31 -4.66
CA HIS A 100 -0.62 4.03 -5.59
C HIS A 100 -1.32 5.25 -6.20
N THR A 101 -2.56 5.09 -6.67
CA THR A 101 -3.33 6.19 -7.27
C THR A 101 -3.60 7.32 -6.27
N THR A 102 -3.82 6.98 -5.00
CA THR A 102 -3.98 7.97 -3.92
C THR A 102 -2.70 8.78 -3.75
N LEU A 103 -1.53 8.13 -3.70
CA LEU A 103 -0.24 8.82 -3.60
C LEU A 103 0.04 9.70 -4.81
N VAL A 104 -0.23 9.21 -6.02
CA VAL A 104 -0.08 9.97 -7.27
C VAL A 104 -0.95 11.23 -7.27
N ARG A 105 -2.20 11.14 -6.79
CA ARG A 105 -3.09 12.30 -6.63
C ARG A 105 -2.57 13.29 -5.60
N LEU A 106 -2.04 12.81 -4.47
CA LEU A 106 -1.43 13.67 -3.45
C LEU A 106 -0.22 14.41 -4.02
N ILE A 107 0.64 13.74 -4.78
CA ILE A 107 1.80 14.37 -5.42
C ILE A 107 1.32 15.51 -6.33
N LEU A 108 0.27 15.32 -7.12
CA LEU A 108 -0.25 16.35 -8.02
C LEU A 108 -0.94 17.51 -7.30
N GLY A 109 -1.68 17.22 -6.23
CA GLY A 109 -2.48 18.21 -5.50
C GLY A 109 -1.70 19.03 -4.47
N GLN A 110 -0.48 18.60 -4.12
CA GLN A 110 0.31 19.23 -3.05
C GLN A 110 1.46 20.08 -3.58
N PRO A 111 1.75 21.25 -2.94
CA PRO A 111 2.90 22.07 -3.28
C PRO A 111 4.23 21.30 -3.20
N GLY A 112 5.21 21.70 -4.03
CA GLY A 112 6.53 21.06 -4.14
C GLY A 112 7.26 20.84 -2.81
N ALA A 113 7.13 21.79 -1.88
CA ALA A 113 7.84 21.76 -0.61
C ALA A 113 7.10 21.03 0.53
N SER A 114 5.86 20.57 0.33
CA SER A 114 5.05 20.01 1.41
C SER A 114 5.58 18.66 1.91
N ALA A 115 5.44 18.40 3.21
CA ALA A 115 5.78 17.11 3.82
C ALA A 115 4.96 15.98 3.18
N TRP A 116 3.66 16.21 2.96
CA TRP A 116 2.77 15.31 2.21
C TRP A 116 3.33 14.90 0.86
N ARG A 117 3.81 15.85 0.04
CA ARG A 117 4.34 15.54 -1.29
C ARG A 117 5.61 14.70 -1.19
N LYS A 118 6.53 15.05 -0.30
CA LYS A 118 7.80 14.32 -0.11
C LYS A 118 7.54 12.88 0.32
N ALA A 119 6.69 12.67 1.32
CA ALA A 119 6.29 11.35 1.77
C ALA A 119 5.56 10.58 0.65
N ALA A 120 4.66 11.23 -0.08
CA ALA A 120 3.93 10.59 -1.18
C ALA A 120 4.86 10.13 -2.31
N VAL A 121 5.87 10.93 -2.69
CA VAL A 121 6.89 10.52 -3.67
C VAL A 121 7.65 9.30 -3.17
N TRP A 122 8.09 9.30 -1.92
CA TRP A 122 8.81 8.17 -1.33
C TRP A 122 7.97 6.88 -1.41
N HIS A 123 6.79 6.87 -0.80
CA HIS A 123 5.90 5.72 -0.74
C HIS A 123 5.30 5.32 -2.11
N SER A 124 5.30 6.23 -3.09
CA SER A 124 4.85 5.91 -4.46
C SER A 124 5.81 4.94 -5.16
N ARG A 125 7.10 4.94 -4.79
CA ARG A 125 8.08 4.00 -5.33
C ARG A 125 7.80 2.58 -4.86
N ASP A 126 7.57 2.41 -3.56
CA ASP A 126 7.25 1.10 -2.96
C ASP A 126 5.98 0.48 -3.59
N THR A 127 4.94 1.30 -3.77
CA THR A 127 3.71 0.85 -4.42
C THR A 127 3.87 0.63 -5.92
N HIS A 128 4.74 1.39 -6.60
CA HIS A 128 5.07 1.17 -8.01
C HIS A 128 5.77 -0.18 -8.21
N ASP A 129 6.77 -0.49 -7.38
CA ASP A 129 7.49 -1.76 -7.42
C ASP A 129 6.53 -2.93 -7.15
N ALA A 130 5.63 -2.79 -6.17
CA ALA A 130 4.61 -3.79 -5.89
C ALA A 130 3.64 -4.02 -7.08
N LEU A 131 3.23 -2.96 -7.79
CA LEU A 131 2.40 -3.06 -8.99
C LEU A 131 3.14 -3.79 -10.13
N VAL A 132 4.41 -3.44 -10.37
CA VAL A 132 5.25 -4.09 -11.39
C VAL A 132 5.45 -5.56 -11.07
N ASN A 133 5.76 -5.88 -9.80
CA ASN A 133 5.92 -7.26 -9.35
C ASN A 133 4.62 -8.08 -9.52
N HIS A 134 3.47 -7.51 -9.17
CA HIS A 134 2.18 -8.17 -9.38
C HIS A 134 1.92 -8.42 -10.87
N TRP A 135 2.14 -7.43 -11.72
CA TRP A 135 1.96 -7.56 -13.17
C TRP A 135 2.88 -8.64 -13.77
N GLN A 136 4.13 -8.71 -13.33
CA GLN A 136 5.07 -9.75 -13.77
C GLN A 136 4.66 -11.15 -13.29
N ALA A 137 4.18 -11.27 -12.05
CA ALA A 137 3.83 -12.55 -11.44
C ALA A 137 2.49 -13.12 -11.93
N HIS A 138 1.53 -12.25 -12.26
CA HIS A 138 0.15 -12.65 -12.52
C HIS A 138 -0.37 -12.26 -13.90
N GLY A 139 0.41 -11.50 -14.66
CA GLY A 139 0.07 -11.01 -15.99
C GLY A 139 -0.73 -9.71 -15.98
N PRO A 140 -1.26 -9.30 -17.14
CA PRO A 140 -1.95 -8.03 -17.31
C PRO A 140 -3.21 -7.91 -16.44
N ASP A 141 -3.30 -6.81 -15.70
CA ASP A 141 -4.50 -6.39 -15.00
C ASP A 141 -4.82 -4.92 -15.35
N PRO A 142 -6.01 -4.61 -15.89
CA PRO A 142 -6.40 -3.26 -16.26
C PRO A 142 -6.28 -2.22 -15.13
N VAL A 143 -6.48 -2.60 -13.85
CA VAL A 143 -6.35 -1.64 -12.74
C VAL A 143 -4.89 -1.31 -12.46
N ILE A 144 -4.00 -2.30 -12.58
CA ILE A 144 -2.55 -2.12 -12.42
C ILE A 144 -2.00 -1.27 -13.55
N GLU A 145 -2.35 -1.57 -14.79
CA GLU A 145 -1.89 -0.79 -15.96
C GLU A 145 -2.36 0.66 -15.90
N ARG A 146 -3.55 0.92 -15.37
CA ARG A 146 -4.06 2.27 -15.17
C ARG A 146 -3.26 3.02 -14.10
N ALA A 147 -2.99 2.37 -12.97
CA ALA A 147 -2.20 2.94 -11.88
C ALA A 147 -0.76 3.25 -12.33
N LEU A 148 -0.09 2.31 -13.01
CA LEU A 148 1.27 2.51 -13.54
C LEU A 148 1.33 3.69 -14.52
N ARG A 149 0.37 3.78 -15.45
CA ARG A 149 0.28 4.91 -16.39
C ARG A 149 0.12 6.24 -15.67
N ALA A 150 -0.72 6.30 -14.62
CA ALA A 150 -0.90 7.50 -13.83
C ALA A 150 0.41 7.94 -13.16
N GLY A 151 1.17 7.01 -12.58
CA GLY A 151 2.48 7.28 -11.98
C GLY A 151 3.51 7.81 -12.98
N CYS A 152 3.62 7.20 -14.17
CA CYS A 152 4.54 7.63 -15.22
C CYS A 152 4.30 9.08 -15.68
N LEU A 153 3.03 9.47 -15.83
CA LEU A 153 2.67 10.84 -16.22
C LEU A 153 3.13 11.88 -15.18
N VAL A 154 3.04 11.54 -13.89
CA VAL A 154 3.45 12.44 -12.80
C VAL A 154 4.96 12.57 -12.71
N MET A 155 5.71 11.48 -12.84
CA MET A 155 7.17 11.53 -12.80
C MET A 155 7.75 12.32 -13.98
N ASN A 156 7.16 12.16 -15.19
CA ASN A 156 7.56 12.93 -16.36
C ASN A 156 7.19 14.42 -16.23
N ALA A 157 6.05 14.75 -15.61
CA ALA A 157 5.67 16.15 -15.35
C ALA A 157 6.52 16.81 -14.26
N ALA A 158 6.97 16.04 -13.25
CA ALA A 158 7.85 16.53 -12.19
C ALA A 158 9.29 16.74 -12.67
N ALA A 159 9.72 16.05 -13.72
CA ALA A 159 11.04 16.18 -14.36
C ALA A 159 11.07 17.30 -15.44
N GLY A 160 10.34 18.41 -15.24
CA GLY A 160 10.21 19.52 -16.19
C GLY A 160 11.53 19.97 -16.86
N PRO A 161 11.46 20.59 -18.04
CA PRO A 161 12.60 20.72 -18.95
C PRO A 161 13.78 21.40 -18.24
N VAL A 162 14.93 20.73 -18.27
CA VAL A 162 16.23 21.37 -18.04
C VAL A 162 16.44 22.39 -19.16
N HIS A 163 16.12 23.66 -18.86
CA HIS A 163 16.56 24.81 -19.62
C HIS A 163 17.83 25.39 -18.99
#